data_AF-A0A963N480-F1
#
_entry.id   AF-A0A963N480-F1
#
_cell.length_a   1.000
_cell.length_b   1.000
_cell.length_c   1.000
_cell.angle_alpha   90.00
_cell.angle_beta   90.00
_cell.angle_gamma   90.00
#
_symmetry.space_group_name_H-M   'P 1'
#
loop_
_entity.id
_entity.type
_entity.pdbx_description
1 polymer ?
#
loop_
_entity_poly.entity_id
_entity_poly.type
_entity_poly.pdbx_seq_one_letter_code
_entity_poly.pdbx_strand_id
1 'polypeptide(L)'
;MSIGLFIAALPAFGQSALTVDWEWKVSHKCSAESPALTISGVPADTAQLKVRMTDIDKPAYDHGGGEVAHDGAATATLAEGALKNYKGPCPPNFYNFGHDYQFSVEAIAADGSTVLARGNRTQTFSARTAKKD
;
A
#
# COMPACT_ATOMS: atom_id res chain seq x y z
N MET A 1 15.87 -31.60 45.98
CA MET A 1 15.80 -31.52 44.51
C MET A 1 14.70 -30.54 44.15
N SER A 2 15.05 -29.29 43.89
CA SER A 2 14.08 -28.27 43.44
C SER A 2 14.22 -28.13 41.93
N ILE A 3 13.14 -28.47 41.21
CA ILE A 3 13.01 -28.27 39.77
C ILE A 3 12.59 -26.82 39.57
N GLY A 4 13.49 -25.99 39.06
CA GLY A 4 13.18 -24.61 38.67
C GLY A 4 12.43 -24.60 37.34
N LEU A 5 11.24 -24.01 37.33
CA LEU A 5 10.44 -23.78 36.14
C LEU A 5 11.01 -22.59 35.36
N PHE A 6 11.68 -22.86 34.23
CA PHE A 6 12.09 -21.82 33.28
C PHE A 6 10.92 -21.51 32.35
N ILE A 7 10.34 -20.32 32.50
CA ILE A 7 9.41 -19.75 31.52
C ILE A 7 10.26 -19.12 30.42
N ALA A 8 10.37 -19.80 29.27
CA ALA A 8 10.92 -19.20 28.07
C ALA A 8 9.86 -18.28 27.45
N ALA A 9 10.03 -16.97 27.57
CA ALA A 9 9.25 -16.01 26.80
C ALA A 9 9.69 -16.11 25.33
N LEU A 10 8.84 -16.68 24.47
CA LEU A 10 9.05 -16.63 23.03
C LEU A 10 8.91 -15.17 22.57
N PRO A 11 9.84 -14.63 21.77
CA PRO A 11 9.65 -13.33 21.17
C PRO A 11 8.41 -13.42 20.27
N ALA A 12 7.38 -12.63 20.59
CA ALA A 12 6.30 -12.37 19.66
C ALA A 12 6.92 -11.58 18.50
N PHE A 13 7.19 -12.24 17.38
CA PHE A 13 7.46 -11.55 16.12
C PHE A 13 6.19 -10.77 15.79
N GLY A 14 6.16 -9.49 16.16
CA GLY A 14 5.16 -8.57 15.67
C GLY A 14 5.24 -8.61 14.15
N GLN A 15 4.17 -9.09 13.51
CA GLN A 15 4.05 -9.10 12.07
C GLN A 15 4.32 -7.66 11.59
N SER A 16 5.47 -7.42 10.96
CA SER A 16 5.87 -6.09 10.51
C SER A 16 4.74 -5.53 9.65
N ALA A 17 4.07 -4.49 10.14
CA ALA A 17 3.05 -3.81 9.37
C ALA A 17 3.76 -2.89 8.39
N LEU A 18 3.54 -3.10 7.09
CA LEU A 18 3.99 -2.13 6.09
C LEU A 18 3.24 -0.82 6.33
N THR A 19 3.91 0.31 6.19
CA THR A 19 3.24 1.60 6.05
C THR A 19 3.24 2.02 4.59
N VAL A 20 2.20 2.74 4.17
CA VAL A 20 2.09 3.29 2.83
C VAL A 20 1.65 4.75 2.91
N ASP A 21 2.39 5.62 2.24
CA ASP A 21 2.19 7.06 2.20
C ASP A 21 2.20 7.55 0.76
N TRP A 22 1.37 8.56 0.50
CA TRP A 22 1.30 9.24 -0.78
C TRP A 22 0.64 10.60 -0.64
N GLU A 23 0.72 11.38 -1.71
CA GLU A 23 -0.01 12.63 -1.88
C GLU A 23 -0.89 12.57 -3.13
N TRP A 24 -2.11 13.06 -3.00
CA TRP A 24 -2.99 13.27 -4.14
C TRP A 24 -2.67 14.58 -4.84
N LYS A 25 -2.51 14.55 -6.16
CA LYS A 25 -2.49 15.72 -7.04
C LYS A 25 -3.79 15.81 -7.85
N VAL A 26 -4.13 17.00 -8.32
CA VAL A 26 -5.28 17.21 -9.22
C VAL A 26 -5.10 16.41 -10.51
N SER A 27 -3.88 16.26 -11.02
CA SER A 27 -3.56 15.42 -12.18
C SER A 27 -3.97 13.95 -12.03
N HIS A 28 -4.07 13.42 -10.81
CA HIS A 28 -4.46 12.01 -10.60
C HIS A 28 -5.96 11.75 -10.87
N LYS A 29 -6.78 12.80 -11.02
CA LYS A 29 -8.21 12.66 -11.25
C LYS A 29 -8.47 11.97 -12.59
N CYS A 30 -9.10 10.80 -12.53
CA CYS A 30 -9.43 9.95 -13.69
C CYS A 30 -8.20 9.59 -14.54
N SER A 31 -6.99 9.62 -13.97
CA SER A 31 -5.74 9.30 -14.66
C SER A 31 -5.43 7.80 -14.63
N ALA A 32 -4.67 7.31 -15.61
CA ALA A 32 -4.07 5.97 -15.56
C ALA A 32 -2.73 5.97 -14.81
N GLU A 33 -2.19 7.14 -14.46
CA GLU A 33 -0.95 7.28 -13.71
C GLU A 33 -1.24 7.21 -12.20
N SER A 34 -0.66 6.21 -11.54
CA SER A 34 -0.72 6.10 -10.08
C SER A 34 0.08 7.22 -9.41
N PRO A 35 -0.32 7.70 -8.22
CA PRO A 35 0.53 8.58 -7.44
C PRO A 35 1.89 7.93 -7.16
N ALA A 36 2.90 8.75 -6.85
CA ALA A 36 4.10 8.25 -6.21
C ALA A 36 3.76 7.70 -4.81
N LEU A 37 4.30 6.54 -4.47
CA LEU A 37 4.07 5.89 -3.18
C LEU A 37 5.38 5.72 -2.43
N THR A 38 5.36 5.92 -1.12
CA THR A 38 6.43 5.51 -0.21
C THR A 38 5.91 4.36 0.65
N ILE A 39 6.66 3.26 0.68
CA ILE A 39 6.34 2.07 1.45
C ILE A 39 7.50 1.83 2.41
N SER A 40 7.22 1.64 3.70
CA SER A 40 8.24 1.41 4.72
C SER A 40 7.94 0.18 5.56
N GLY A 41 8.96 -0.34 6.24
CA GLY A 41 8.85 -1.58 7.04
C GLY A 41 8.89 -2.85 6.19
N VAL A 42 9.45 -2.76 4.97
CA VAL A 42 9.53 -3.89 4.04
C VAL A 42 10.50 -4.96 4.59
N PRO A 43 10.07 -6.23 4.75
CA PRO A 43 10.95 -7.31 5.18
C PRO A 43 12.12 -7.53 4.21
N ALA A 44 13.30 -7.90 4.74
CA ALA A 44 14.52 -8.07 3.94
C ALA A 44 14.39 -9.14 2.84
N ASP A 45 13.58 -10.18 3.03
CA ASP A 45 13.41 -11.26 2.06
C ASP A 45 12.34 -10.96 0.99
N THR A 46 11.86 -9.70 0.92
CA THR A 46 10.86 -9.27 -0.06
C THR A 46 11.48 -9.15 -1.44
N ALA A 47 10.98 -9.92 -2.41
CA ALA A 47 11.36 -9.84 -3.81
C ALA A 47 10.38 -9.01 -4.66
N GLN A 48 9.15 -8.84 -4.19
CA GLN A 48 8.11 -8.12 -4.90
C GLN A 48 7.14 -7.43 -3.94
N LEU A 49 6.71 -6.22 -4.30
CA LEU A 49 5.62 -5.51 -3.65
C LEU A 49 4.39 -5.57 -4.55
N LYS A 50 3.29 -6.11 -4.03
CA LYS A 50 1.99 -6.13 -4.70
C LYS A 50 1.11 -5.06 -4.12
N VAL A 51 0.75 -4.08 -4.95
CA VAL A 51 -0.04 -2.91 -4.56
C VAL A 51 -1.39 -2.95 -5.23
N ARG A 52 -2.45 -2.65 -4.48
CA ARG A 52 -3.82 -2.50 -4.99
C ARG A 52 -4.45 -1.22 -4.46
N MET A 53 -5.24 -0.54 -5.29
CA MET A 53 -6.15 0.52 -4.84
C MET A 53 -7.58 -0.01 -4.76
N THR A 54 -8.29 0.36 -3.70
CA THR A 54 -9.74 0.13 -3.55
C THR A 54 -10.42 1.45 -3.24
N ASP A 55 -11.53 1.73 -3.93
CA ASP A 55 -12.47 2.78 -3.55
C ASP A 55 -13.38 2.23 -2.46
N ILE A 56 -13.29 2.77 -1.25
CA ILE A 56 -14.06 2.29 -0.10
C ILE A 56 -15.55 2.61 -0.27
N ASP A 57 -15.88 3.67 -0.99
CA ASP A 57 -17.27 4.05 -1.32
C ASP A 57 -17.82 3.28 -2.52
N LYS A 58 -16.96 2.68 -3.35
CA LYS A 58 -17.30 1.85 -4.52
C LYS A 58 -16.44 0.58 -4.64
N PRO A 59 -16.50 -0.36 -3.68
CA PRO A 59 -15.56 -1.49 -3.62
C PRO A 59 -15.69 -2.50 -4.77
N ALA A 60 -16.81 -2.48 -5.51
CA ALA A 60 -17.02 -3.33 -6.67
C ALA A 60 -16.28 -2.86 -7.94
N TYR A 61 -15.81 -1.61 -7.99
CA TYR A 61 -15.05 -1.11 -9.13
C TYR A 61 -13.58 -1.46 -8.97
N ASP A 62 -13.05 -2.27 -9.89
CA ASP A 62 -11.65 -2.68 -9.84
C ASP A 62 -10.72 -1.58 -10.35
N HIS A 63 -10.16 -0.84 -9.40
CA HIS A 63 -9.13 0.16 -9.60
C HIS A 63 -7.74 -0.44 -9.87
N GLY A 64 -7.58 -1.75 -9.70
CA GLY A 64 -6.35 -2.47 -9.98
C GLY A 64 -5.16 -1.99 -9.13
N GLY A 65 -3.99 -1.88 -9.75
CA GLY A 65 -2.74 -1.60 -9.07
C GLY A 65 -1.54 -2.14 -9.84
N GLY A 66 -0.58 -2.76 -9.17
CA GLY A 66 0.59 -3.30 -9.82
C GLY A 66 1.51 -4.09 -8.90
N GLU A 67 2.36 -4.89 -9.52
CA GLU A 67 3.46 -5.59 -8.86
C GLU A 67 4.78 -4.91 -9.25
N VAL A 68 5.63 -4.65 -8.27
CA VAL A 68 6.91 -3.97 -8.45
C VAL A 68 8.01 -4.84 -7.84
N ALA A 69 9.04 -5.14 -8.63
CA ALA A 69 10.21 -5.86 -8.11
C ALA A 69 10.88 -5.06 -7.01
N HIS A 70 11.36 -5.74 -5.97
CA HIS A 70 11.98 -5.13 -4.81
C HIS A 70 13.24 -5.92 -4.42
N ASP A 71 14.21 -5.23 -3.83
CA ASP A 71 15.54 -5.79 -3.53
C ASP A 71 15.75 -6.12 -2.05
N GLY A 72 14.69 -6.02 -1.23
CA GLY A 72 14.74 -6.25 0.20
C GLY A 72 15.11 -5.02 1.04
N ALA A 73 15.30 -3.84 0.44
CA ALA A 73 15.49 -2.61 1.20
C ALA A 73 14.28 -2.34 2.14
N ALA A 74 14.52 -1.81 3.34
CA ALA A 74 13.45 -1.58 4.33
C ALA A 74 12.39 -0.55 3.88
N THR A 75 12.69 0.24 2.84
CA THR A 75 11.82 1.25 2.24
C THR A 75 11.83 1.12 0.72
N ALA A 76 10.70 1.34 0.09
CA ALA A 76 10.55 1.45 -1.36
C ALA A 76 9.88 2.79 -1.73
N THR A 77 10.39 3.43 -2.78
CA THR A 77 9.76 4.59 -3.41
C THR A 77 9.34 4.22 -4.81
N LEU A 78 8.03 4.19 -5.05
CA LEU A 78 7.45 3.91 -6.35
C LEU A 78 7.19 5.25 -7.02
N ALA A 79 7.75 5.45 -8.22
CA ALA A 79 7.50 6.66 -9.00
C ALA A 79 6.03 6.77 -9.43
N GLU A 80 5.61 7.98 -9.77
CA GLU A 80 4.31 8.21 -10.42
C GLU A 80 4.19 7.33 -11.68
N GLY A 81 3.03 6.70 -11.88
CA GLY A 81 2.82 5.74 -12.98
C GLY A 81 3.53 4.37 -12.85
N ALA A 82 4.07 4.03 -11.68
CA ALA A 82 4.69 2.71 -11.45
C ALA A 82 3.69 1.55 -11.53
N LEU A 83 2.42 1.76 -11.14
CA LEU A 83 1.41 0.70 -11.08
C LEU A 83 0.73 0.49 -12.45
N LYS A 84 1.11 -0.56 -13.18
CA LYS A 84 0.76 -0.73 -14.60
C LYS A 84 -0.69 -1.12 -14.91
N ASN A 85 -1.43 -1.66 -13.94
CA ASN A 85 -2.84 -2.02 -14.08
C ASN A 85 -3.75 -1.08 -13.26
N TYR A 86 -3.28 0.14 -12.98
CA TYR A 86 -3.99 1.12 -12.17
C TYR A 86 -5.05 1.88 -12.96
N LYS A 87 -6.18 2.14 -12.33
CA LYS A 87 -7.21 3.07 -12.79
C LYS A 87 -7.42 4.10 -11.69
N GLY A 88 -7.16 5.36 -11.99
CA GLY A 88 -7.22 6.43 -11.01
C GLY A 88 -8.60 6.70 -10.43
N PRO A 89 -8.64 7.42 -9.30
CA PRO A 89 -9.88 7.83 -8.68
C PRO A 89 -10.64 8.79 -9.62
N CYS A 90 -11.90 8.48 -9.89
CA CYS A 90 -12.78 9.33 -10.72
C CYS A 90 -14.12 9.56 -10.00
N PRO A 91 -14.12 10.09 -8.76
CA PRO A 91 -15.35 10.21 -8.00
C PRO A 91 -16.26 11.30 -8.61
N PRO A 92 -17.57 11.02 -8.82
CA PRO A 92 -18.49 11.99 -9.41
C PRO A 92 -18.66 13.24 -8.54
N ASN A 93 -18.41 13.13 -7.24
CA ASN A 93 -18.51 14.20 -6.24
C ASN A 93 -17.13 14.83 -5.89
N PHE A 94 -16.13 14.75 -6.78
CA PHE A 94 -14.77 15.25 -6.57
C PHE A 94 -14.70 16.66 -5.96
N TYR A 95 -15.52 17.59 -6.44
CA TYR A 95 -15.50 18.99 -5.98
C TYR A 95 -16.17 19.23 -4.61
N ASN A 96 -16.83 18.22 -4.05
CA ASN A 96 -17.54 18.31 -2.78
C ASN A 96 -16.79 17.51 -1.70
N PHE A 97 -17.16 16.23 -1.55
CA PHE A 97 -16.64 15.33 -0.52
C PHE A 97 -15.59 14.36 -1.06
N GLY A 98 -15.62 14.06 -2.37
CA GLY A 98 -14.80 12.99 -2.95
C GLY A 98 -15.19 11.60 -2.43
N HIS A 99 -14.31 10.62 -2.67
CA HIS A 99 -14.39 9.27 -2.10
C HIS A 99 -13.12 8.96 -1.31
N ASP A 100 -13.19 7.96 -0.43
CA ASP A 100 -12.07 7.39 0.29
C ASP A 100 -11.41 6.27 -0.50
N TYR A 101 -10.11 6.39 -0.73
CA TYR A 101 -9.32 5.40 -1.46
C TYR A 101 -8.28 4.78 -0.53
N GLN A 102 -8.20 3.46 -0.56
CA GLN A 102 -7.22 2.68 0.18
C GLN A 102 -6.19 2.09 -0.77
N PHE A 103 -4.91 2.36 -0.50
CA PHE A 103 -3.83 1.53 -1.03
C PHE A 103 -3.53 0.42 -0.03
N SER A 104 -3.51 -0.82 -0.50
CA SER A 104 -3.03 -2.00 0.23
C SER A 104 -1.76 -2.53 -0.42
N VAL A 105 -0.82 -2.98 0.39
CA VAL A 105 0.46 -3.53 -0.04
C VAL A 105 0.67 -4.90 0.60
N GLU A 106 1.09 -5.86 -0.21
CA GLU A 106 1.64 -7.14 0.25
C GLU A 106 3.12 -7.21 -0.16
N ALA A 107 3.98 -7.59 0.78
CA ALA A 107 5.37 -7.93 0.52
C ALA A 107 5.48 -9.42 0.25
N ILE A 108 5.94 -9.80 -0.94
CA ILE A 108 5.99 -11.17 -1.44
C ILE A 108 7.44 -11.64 -1.51
N ALA A 109 7.69 -12.86 -1.03
CA ALA A 109 9.01 -13.50 -1.11
C ALA A 109 9.35 -13.93 -2.55
N ALA A 110 10.60 -14.36 -2.76
CA ALA A 110 11.10 -14.79 -4.07
C ALA A 110 10.38 -16.02 -4.66
N ASP A 111 9.66 -16.80 -3.85
CA ASP A 111 8.83 -17.91 -4.32
C ASP A 111 7.53 -17.47 -5.03
N GLY A 112 7.22 -16.17 -5.01
CA GLY A 112 6.07 -15.56 -5.67
C GLY A 112 4.72 -15.82 -4.99
N SER A 113 4.68 -16.44 -3.81
CA SER A 113 3.42 -16.79 -3.13
C SER A 113 3.41 -16.55 -1.63
N THR A 114 4.58 -16.57 -0.98
CA THR A 114 4.69 -16.30 0.45
C THR A 114 4.56 -14.81 0.73
N VAL A 115 3.53 -14.44 1.50
CA VAL A 115 3.32 -13.06 1.97
C VAL A 115 4.05 -12.85 3.28
N LEU A 116 5.10 -12.02 3.25
CA LEU A 116 5.95 -11.70 4.39
C LEU A 116 5.36 -10.63 5.29
N ALA A 117 4.67 -9.64 4.70
CA ALA A 117 4.07 -8.53 5.42
C ALA A 117 2.91 -7.93 4.64
N ARG A 118 2.05 -7.19 5.36
CA ARG A 118 0.93 -6.44 4.79
C ARG A 118 0.85 -5.06 5.40
N GLY A 119 0.31 -4.12 4.64
CA GLY A 119 -0.05 -2.80 5.11
C GLY A 119 -1.14 -2.20 4.26
N ASN A 120 -1.85 -1.23 4.82
CA ASN A 120 -2.76 -0.40 4.05
C ASN A 120 -2.89 0.97 4.69
N ARG A 121 -3.35 1.94 3.91
CA ARG A 121 -3.78 3.23 4.42
C ARG A 121 -4.85 3.79 3.50
N THR A 122 -5.77 4.54 4.09
CA THR A 122 -6.87 5.22 3.40
C THR A 122 -6.65 6.72 3.41
N GLN A 123 -6.89 7.39 2.28
CA GLN A 123 -7.01 8.86 2.21
C GLN A 123 -8.16 9.26 1.27
N THR A 124 -8.83 10.35 1.60
CA THR A 124 -9.86 10.95 0.76
C THR A 124 -9.26 11.62 -0.48
N PHE A 125 -9.82 11.36 -1.65
CA PHE A 125 -9.51 12.09 -2.89
C PHE A 125 -10.64 13.06 -3.26
N SER A 126 -10.40 14.35 -3.06
CA SER A 126 -11.33 15.43 -3.37
C SER A 126 -10.57 16.69 -3.80
N ALA A 127 -11.28 17.69 -4.31
CA ALA A 127 -10.71 19.01 -4.60
C ALA A 127 -10.16 19.73 -3.35
N ARG A 128 -10.54 19.30 -2.13
CA ARG A 128 -10.06 19.87 -0.86
C ARG A 128 -8.75 19.24 -0.39
N THR A 129 -8.51 17.97 -0.74
CA THR A 129 -7.36 17.18 -0.27
C THR A 129 -6.27 17.07 -1.33
N ALA A 130 -6.63 17.08 -2.62
CA ALA A 130 -5.67 17.05 -3.72
C ALA A 130 -4.88 18.37 -3.82
N LYS A 131 -3.56 18.26 -3.95
CA LYS A 131 -2.67 19.39 -4.24
C LYS A 131 -2.74 19.77 -5.71
N LYS A 132 -2.38 21.01 -6.00
CA LYS A 132 -2.05 21.42 -7.36
C LYS A 132 -0.77 20.70 -7.79
N ASP A 133 -0.63 20.48 -9.09
CA ASP A 133 0.51 19.79 -9.69
C ASP A 133 1.83 20.55 -9.51
#